data_AF-A0A9E3W7C9-F1
#
_entry.id   AF-A0A9E3W7C9-F1
#
_cell.length_a   1.000
_cell.length_b   1.000
_cell.length_c   1.000
_cell.angle_alpha   90.00
_cell.angle_beta   90.00
_cell.angle_gamma   90.00
#
_symmetry.space_group_name_H-M   'P 1'
#
loop_
_entity.id
_entity.type
_entity.pdbx_description
1 polymer ?
#
loop_
_entity_poly.entity_id
_entity_poly.type
_entity_poly.pdbx_seq_one_letter_code
_entity_poly.pdbx_strand_id
1 'polypeptide(L)'
;MATQSPVSDLLSRAWNYQRDGRSDAAITEFQKIIQQYPKDIDANYGLALAQKAVGQKEAAVATFRVALDLIDQSKQAYEASRERTADTDNIKTPEDDRFQMLDRMVKQRLAELEQK
;
A
#
# COMPACT_ATOMS: atom_id res chain seq x y z
N MET A 1 -11.22 15.33 -21.11
CA MET A 1 -9.88 15.43 -20.48
C MET A 1 -9.88 14.43 -19.34
N ALA A 2 -9.14 13.32 -19.46
CA ALA A 2 -9.11 12.30 -18.41
C ALA A 2 -8.47 12.92 -17.17
N THR A 3 -9.25 13.11 -16.11
CA THR A 3 -8.75 13.47 -14.80
C THR A 3 -7.97 12.27 -14.26
N GLN A 4 -6.73 12.11 -14.69
CA GLN A 4 -5.78 11.29 -13.97
C GLN A 4 -5.65 11.94 -12.59
N SER A 5 -6.13 11.24 -11.56
CA SER A 5 -5.94 11.68 -10.19
C SER A 5 -4.44 11.88 -9.98
N PRO A 6 -3.98 13.05 -9.49
CA PRO A 6 -2.56 13.38 -9.42
C PRO A 6 -1.76 12.33 -8.62
N VAL A 7 -2.39 11.65 -7.67
CA VAL A 7 -1.81 10.54 -6.92
C VAL A 7 -1.44 9.33 -7.79
N SER A 8 -2.24 8.99 -8.80
CA SER A 8 -2.03 7.80 -9.65
C SER A 8 -0.85 7.98 -10.60
N ASP A 9 -0.64 9.20 -11.12
CA ASP A 9 0.54 9.54 -11.93
C ASP A 9 1.82 9.48 -11.07
N LEU A 10 1.78 10.08 -9.88
CA LEU A 10 2.89 10.04 -8.93
C LEU A 10 3.25 8.61 -8.51
N LEU A 11 2.24 7.77 -8.21
CA LEU A 11 2.45 6.36 -7.92
C LEU A 11 3.10 5.64 -9.09
N SER A 12 2.59 5.84 -10.31
CA SER A 12 3.14 5.22 -11.52
C SER A 12 4.62 5.58 -11.71
N ARG A 13 5.00 6.82 -11.44
CA ARG A 13 6.39 7.28 -11.50
C ARG A 13 7.26 6.65 -10.41
N ALA A 14 6.78 6.60 -9.16
CA ALA A 14 7.49 5.97 -8.05
C ALA A 14 7.72 4.47 -8.31
N TRP A 15 6.71 3.77 -8.83
CA TRP A 15 6.82 2.37 -9.24
C TRP A 15 7.78 2.14 -10.40
N ASN A 16 7.87 3.08 -11.36
CA ASN A 16 8.87 3.01 -12.42
C ASN A 16 10.29 3.10 -11.86
N TYR A 17 10.57 4.04 -10.93
CA TYR A 17 11.88 4.12 -10.28
C TYR A 17 12.23 2.83 -9.53
N GLN A 18 11.26 2.23 -8.84
CA GLN A 18 11.45 0.97 -8.14
C GLN A 18 11.79 -0.19 -9.11
N ARG A 19 11.10 -0.26 -10.25
CA ARG A 19 11.34 -1.27 -11.29
C ARG A 19 12.70 -1.10 -11.98
N ASP A 20 13.15 0.14 -12.13
CA ASP A 20 14.46 0.50 -12.69
C ASP A 20 15.63 0.20 -11.71
N GLY A 21 15.34 -0.31 -10.51
CA GLY A 21 16.33 -0.54 -9.45
C GLY A 21 16.75 0.75 -8.72
N ARG A 22 16.21 1.91 -9.13
CA ARG A 22 16.45 3.23 -8.53
C ARG A 22 15.60 3.42 -7.27
N SER A 23 15.80 2.52 -6.31
CA SER A 23 15.00 2.44 -5.09
C SER A 23 15.08 3.72 -4.23
N ASP A 24 16.23 4.41 -4.24
CA ASP A 24 16.39 5.71 -3.54
C ASP A 24 15.49 6.81 -4.13
N ALA A 25 15.39 6.88 -5.46
CA ALA A 25 14.48 7.80 -6.14
C ALA A 25 13.02 7.41 -5.89
N ALA A 26 12.71 6.11 -5.86
CA ALA A 26 11.38 5.61 -5.53
C ALA A 26 10.97 6.02 -4.11
N ILE A 27 11.85 5.89 -3.11
CA ILE A 27 11.63 6.35 -1.73
C ILE A 27 11.23 7.82 -1.72
N THR A 28 11.98 8.67 -2.42
CA THR A 28 11.71 10.11 -2.48
C THR A 28 10.33 10.41 -3.07
N GLU A 29 9.95 9.73 -4.15
CA GLU A 29 8.63 9.94 -4.77
C GLU A 29 7.49 9.40 -3.89
N PHE A 30 7.64 8.23 -3.27
CA PHE A 30 6.64 7.70 -2.34
C PHE A 30 6.47 8.60 -1.11
N GLN A 31 7.55 9.15 -0.56
CA GLN A 31 7.48 10.11 0.55
C GLN A 31 6.69 11.37 0.18
N LYS A 32 6.88 11.91 -1.03
CA LYS A 32 6.07 13.06 -1.52
C LYS A 32 4.59 12.72 -1.64
N ILE A 33 4.27 11.49 -2.04
CA ILE A 33 2.88 11.03 -2.09
C ILE A 33 2.32 10.95 -0.69
N ILE A 34 3.04 10.34 0.25
CA ILE A 34 2.61 10.19 1.66
C ILE A 34 2.46 11.55 2.35
N GLN A 35 3.26 12.56 1.99
CA GLN A 35 3.08 13.92 2.51
C GLN A 35 1.73 14.54 2.15
N GLN A 36 1.18 14.20 0.97
CA GLN A 36 -0.12 14.70 0.52
C GLN A 36 -1.26 13.74 0.87
N TYR A 37 -0.99 12.44 0.81
CA TYR A 37 -1.92 11.33 1.01
C TYR A 37 -1.35 10.35 2.04
N PRO A 38 -1.33 10.72 3.34
CA PRO A 38 -0.69 9.90 4.36
C PRO A 38 -1.35 8.53 4.56
N LYS A 39 -2.62 8.40 4.16
CA LYS A 39 -3.42 7.17 4.25
C LYS A 39 -3.40 6.34 2.95
N ASP A 40 -2.58 6.69 1.97
CA ASP A 40 -2.51 5.94 0.72
C ASP A 40 -1.75 4.61 0.93
N ILE A 41 -2.47 3.49 0.76
CA ILE A 41 -1.93 2.15 1.02
C ILE A 41 -0.82 1.82 0.02
N ASP A 42 -1.01 2.13 -1.26
CA ASP A 42 -0.05 1.82 -2.33
C ASP A 42 1.26 2.60 -2.15
N ALA A 43 1.18 3.86 -1.72
CA ALA A 43 2.36 4.66 -1.44
C ALA A 43 3.16 4.14 -0.24
N ASN A 44 2.48 3.80 0.87
CA ASN A 44 3.12 3.20 2.04
C ASN A 44 3.73 1.83 1.71
N TYR A 45 3.01 0.99 0.97
CA TYR A 45 3.53 -0.31 0.51
C TYR A 45 4.75 -0.17 -0.40
N GLY A 46 4.69 0.74 -1.38
CA GLY A 46 5.78 1.04 -2.30
C GLY A 46 7.02 1.58 -1.58
N LEU A 47 6.85 2.48 -0.61
CA LEU A 47 7.94 2.99 0.22
C LEU A 47 8.63 1.86 0.98
N ALA A 48 7.87 0.97 1.60
CA ALA A 48 8.42 -0.16 2.37
C ALA A 48 9.22 -1.13 1.47
N LEU A 49 8.75 -1.40 0.26
CA LEU A 49 9.49 -2.19 -0.74
C LEU A 49 10.80 -1.52 -1.17
N ALA A 50 10.77 -0.21 -1.39
CA ALA A 50 11.94 0.56 -1.79
C ALA A 50 12.98 0.63 -0.66
N GLN A 51 12.54 0.86 0.59
CA GLN A 51 13.37 0.79 1.79
C GLN A 51 14.02 -0.58 1.97
N LYS A 52 13.25 -1.66 1.78
CA LYS A 52 13.79 -3.03 1.79
C LYS A 52 14.86 -3.23 0.72
N ALA A 53 14.66 -2.69 -0.49
CA ALA A 53 15.59 -2.85 -1.60
C ALA A 53 16.93 -2.12 -1.37
N VAL A 54 16.93 -0.99 -0.67
CA VAL A 54 18.16 -0.27 -0.26
C VAL A 54 18.77 -0.80 1.05
N GLY A 55 18.22 -1.87 1.63
CA GLY A 55 18.75 -2.48 2.85
C GLY A 55 18.28 -1.84 4.17
N GLN A 56 17.40 -0.83 4.12
CA GLN A 56 16.81 -0.20 5.31
C GLN A 56 15.70 -1.09 5.90
N LYS A 57 16.08 -2.25 6.43
CA LYS A 57 15.12 -3.26 6.94
C LYS A 57 14.21 -2.71 8.04
N GLU A 58 14.78 -2.03 9.03
CA GLU A 58 14.02 -1.51 10.18
C GLU A 58 12.96 -0.50 9.74
N ALA A 59 13.34 0.43 8.85
CA ALA A 59 12.42 1.39 8.26
C ALA A 59 11.35 0.69 7.42
N ALA A 60 11.73 -0.31 6.62
CA ALA A 60 10.79 -1.09 5.82
C ALA A 60 9.76 -1.82 6.69
N VAL A 61 10.18 -2.45 7.81
CA VAL A 61 9.28 -3.11 8.76
C VAL A 61 8.29 -2.10 9.36
N ALA A 62 8.77 -0.94 9.82
CA ALA A 62 7.90 0.11 10.35
C ALA A 62 6.87 0.57 9.32
N THR A 63 7.29 0.83 8.08
CA THR A 63 6.41 1.27 6.99
C THR A 63 5.43 0.17 6.57
N PHE A 64 5.85 -1.11 6.52
CA PHE A 64 4.94 -2.22 6.24
C PHE A 64 3.85 -2.36 7.31
N ARG A 65 4.18 -2.14 8.59
CA ARG A 65 3.18 -2.14 9.67
C ARG A 65 2.15 -1.03 9.49
N VAL A 66 2.59 0.17 9.08
CA VAL A 66 1.68 1.28 8.74
C VAL A 66 0.78 0.90 7.56
N ALA A 67 1.32 0.32 6.49
CA ALA A 67 0.53 -0.12 5.35
C ALA A 67 -0.51 -1.18 5.75
N LEU A 68 -0.15 -2.13 6.62
CA LEU A 68 -1.05 -3.16 7.14
C LEU A 68 -2.20 -2.57 7.94
N ASP A 69 -1.90 -1.62 8.83
CA ASP A 69 -2.90 -0.91 9.63
C ASP A 69 -3.88 -0.12 8.74
N LEU A 70 -3.39 0.54 7.69
CA LEU A 70 -4.23 1.25 6.73
C LEU A 70 -5.13 0.30 5.90
N ILE A 71 -4.63 -0.88 5.53
CA ILE A 71 -5.41 -1.92 4.84
C ILE A 71 -6.54 -2.40 5.74
N ASP A 72 -6.23 -2.71 7.00
CA ASP A 72 -7.21 -3.18 7.98
C ASP A 72 -8.28 -2.13 8.25
N GLN A 73 -7.89 -0.87 8.48
CA GLN A 73 -8.84 0.24 8.63
C GLN A 73 -9.72 0.43 7.39
N SER A 74 -9.16 0.34 6.19
CA SER A 74 -9.92 0.50 4.94
C SER A 74 -10.89 -0.65 4.70
N LYS A 75 -10.47 -1.89 5.03
CA LYS A 75 -11.30 -3.09 4.98
C LYS A 75 -12.47 -2.97 5.96
N GLN A 76 -12.20 -2.63 7.22
CA GLN A 76 -13.23 -2.42 8.24
C GLN A 76 -14.21 -1.31 7.84
N ALA A 77 -13.72 -0.18 7.34
CA ALA A 77 -14.58 0.92 6.89
C ALA A 77 -15.48 0.51 5.70
N TYR A 78 -14.94 -0.28 4.78
CA TYR A 78 -15.69 -0.83 3.65
C TYR A 78 -16.75 -1.84 4.12
N GLU A 79 -16.37 -2.78 5.00
CA GLU A 79 -17.27 -3.78 5.59
C GLU A 79 -18.40 -3.14 6.39
N ALA A 80 -18.10 -2.14 7.23
CA ALA A 80 -19.10 -1.40 8.01
C ALA A 80 -20.08 -0.61 7.12
N SER A 81 -19.60 -0.12 5.97
CA SER A 81 -20.46 0.53 4.97
C SER A 81 -21.37 -0.47 4.27
N ARG A 82 -20.87 -1.69 4.00
CA ARG A 82 -21.63 -2.80 3.39
C ARG A 82 -22.67 -3.39 4.34
N GLU A 83 -22.37 -3.52 5.63
CA GLU A 83 -23.31 -4.06 6.63
C GLU A 83 -24.56 -3.18 6.79
N ARG A 84 -24.43 -1.85 6.61
CA ARG A 84 -25.57 -0.92 6.58
C ARG A 84 -26.52 -1.14 5.42
N THR A 85 -26.04 -1.68 4.30
CA THR A 85 -26.86 -2.08 3.15
C THR A 85 -27.21 -3.56 3.32
N ALA A 86 -28.15 -3.84 4.22
CA ALA A 86 -28.49 -5.16 4.76
C ALA A 86 -28.98 -6.24 3.77
N ASP A 87 -28.76 -6.09 2.45
CA ASP A 87 -29.31 -6.98 1.41
C ASP A 87 -28.25 -7.59 0.48
N THR A 88 -26.95 -7.37 0.68
CA THR A 88 -25.95 -8.03 -0.16
C THR A 88 -25.60 -9.41 0.38
N ASP A 89 -26.40 -10.39 -0.02
CA ASP A 89 -26.03 -11.79 -0.16
C ASP A 89 -24.57 -11.92 -0.57
N ASN A 90 -23.71 -12.40 0.33
CA ASN A 90 -22.38 -13.02 0.21
C ASN A 90 -21.44 -12.73 -1.00
N ILE A 91 -21.61 -11.62 -1.73
CA ILE A 91 -20.79 -11.29 -2.90
C ILE A 91 -19.48 -10.70 -2.38
N LYS A 92 -18.39 -11.47 -2.51
CA LYS A 92 -17.03 -10.94 -2.44
C LYS A 92 -16.89 -9.88 -3.52
N THR A 93 -16.67 -8.66 -3.11
CA THR A 93 -16.46 -7.54 -4.03
C THR A 93 -14.98 -7.48 -4.41
N PRO A 94 -14.66 -6.95 -5.61
CA PRO A 94 -13.28 -6.81 -6.05
C PRO A 94 -12.42 -5.96 -5.09
N GLU A 95 -13.03 -5.06 -4.32
CA GLU A 95 -12.35 -4.35 -3.22
C GLU A 95 -11.91 -5.27 -2.07
N ASP A 96 -12.73 -6.25 -1.67
CA ASP A 96 -12.35 -7.23 -0.64
C ASP A 96 -11.15 -8.07 -1.10
N ASP A 97 -11.17 -8.52 -2.36
CA ASP A 97 -10.04 -9.24 -2.96
C ASP A 97 -8.77 -8.40 -3.00
N ARG A 98 -8.86 -7.10 -3.29
CA ARG A 98 -7.72 -6.18 -3.25
C ARG A 98 -7.13 -6.08 -1.84
N PHE A 99 -7.95 -5.84 -0.83
CA PHE A 99 -7.46 -5.73 0.56
C PHE A 99 -6.85 -7.06 1.04
N GLN A 100 -7.48 -8.20 0.74
CA GLN A 100 -6.95 -9.53 1.06
C GLN A 100 -5.62 -9.82 0.35
N MET A 101 -5.47 -9.38 -0.89
CA MET A 101 -4.24 -9.54 -1.64
C MET A 101 -3.12 -8.69 -1.02
N LEU A 102 -3.38 -7.41 -0.77
CA LEU A 102 -2.40 -6.49 -0.17
C LEU A 102 -2.01 -6.93 1.24
N ASP A 103 -2.96 -7.33 2.09
CA ASP A 103 -2.71 -7.86 3.43
C ASP A 103 -1.73 -9.04 3.40
N ARG A 104 -1.99 -10.03 2.54
CA ARG A 104 -1.12 -11.19 2.37
C ARG A 104 0.27 -10.80 1.86
N MET A 105 0.33 -9.92 0.86
CA MET A 105 1.60 -9.44 0.31
C MET A 105 2.44 -8.72 1.36
N VAL A 106 1.83 -7.85 2.17
CA VAL A 106 2.51 -7.12 3.24
C VAL A 106 3.00 -8.07 4.32
N LYS A 107 2.14 -8.96 4.82
CA LYS A 107 2.50 -9.94 5.88
C LYS A 107 3.63 -10.86 5.44
N GLN A 108 3.61 -11.33 4.19
CA GLN A 108 4.69 -12.14 3.66
C GLN A 108 6.02 -11.38 3.68
N ARG A 109 6.03 -10.13 3.18
CA ARG A 109 7.23 -9.29 3.12
C ARG A 109 7.75 -8.92 4.51
N LEU A 110 6.84 -8.68 5.45
CA LEU A 110 7.17 -8.41 6.85
C LEU A 110 7.85 -9.62 7.49
N ALA A 111 7.26 -10.81 7.34
CA ALA A 111 7.85 -12.06 7.85
C ALA A 111 9.23 -12.34 7.23
N GLU A 112 9.42 -12.07 5.94
CA GLU A 112 10.74 -12.19 5.29
C GLU A 112 11.79 -11.26 5.90
N LEU A 113 11.39 -10.07 6.38
CA LEU A 113 12.27 -9.09 7.00
C LEU A 113 12.56 -9.41 8.47
N GLU A 114 11.58 -9.94 9.19
CA GLU A 114 11.72 -10.30 10.61
C GLU A 114 12.51 -11.60 10.83
N GLN A 115 12.58 -12.48 9.82
CA GLN A 115 13.31 -13.75 9.90
C GLN A 115 14.79 -13.67 9.45
N LYS A 116 15.34 -12.48 9.19
CA LYS A 116 16.73 -12.28 8.73
C LYS A 116 17.49 -11.22 9.50
#